data_AF-A0A927SJC1-F1
#
_entry.id   AF-A0A927SJC1-F1
#
_cell.length_a   1.000
_cell.length_b   1.000
_cell.length_c   1.000
_cell.angle_alpha   90.00
_cell.angle_beta   90.00
_cell.angle_gamma   90.00
#
_symmetry.space_group_name_H-M   'P 1'
#
loop_
_entity.id
_entity.type
_entity.pdbx_description
1 polymer ?
#
loop_
_entity_poly.entity_id
_entity_poly.type
_entity_poly.pdbx_seq_one_letter_code
_entity_poly.pdbx_strand_id
1 'polypeptide(L)'
;MAQEECNDPARVTVVDTMSGSCGEMLLVEEAVRMRALGASVSQIVTPLEELKARQVVFGPADDLKCLVMGGRLNPLIGKVGGALNIKPTLMLKNGIIEKEGVGPGLTLMSWVKTK
;
A
#
# COMPACT_ATOMS: atom_id res chain seq x y z
N MET A 1 -6.90 8.73 21.13
CA MET A 1 -7.12 7.82 19.98
C MET A 1 -7.97 6.65 20.45
N ALA A 2 -8.73 5.97 19.57
CA ALA A 2 -9.67 4.90 19.97
C ALA A 2 -9.06 3.79 20.84
N GLN A 3 -7.77 3.50 20.70
CA GLN A 3 -7.04 2.56 21.56
C GLN A 3 -7.01 2.98 23.03
N GLU A 4 -6.84 4.27 23.31
CA GLU A 4 -6.76 4.83 24.68
C GLU A 4 -8.12 4.84 25.38
N GLU A 5 -9.19 4.80 24.60
CA GLU A 5 -10.57 4.75 25.07
C GLU A 5 -11.08 3.31 25.31
N CYS A 6 -10.27 2.30 24.97
CA CYS A 6 -10.62 0.90 25.20
C CYS A 6 -10.48 0.54 26.68
N ASN A 7 -11.33 -0.37 27.18
CA ASN A 7 -11.26 -0.88 28.56
C ASN A 7 -9.90 -1.50 28.93
N ASP A 8 -9.16 -2.03 27.95
CA ASP A 8 -7.83 -2.61 28.15
C ASP A 8 -6.92 -2.27 26.96
N PRO A 9 -6.27 -1.08 26.98
CA PRO A 9 -5.41 -0.63 25.87
C PRO A 9 -4.20 -1.53 25.64
N ALA A 10 -3.73 -2.26 26.65
CA ALA A 10 -2.58 -3.15 26.57
C ALA A 10 -2.85 -4.39 25.70
N ARG A 11 -4.12 -4.74 25.50
CA ARG A 11 -4.54 -5.83 24.61
C ARG A 11 -4.70 -5.43 23.15
N VAL A 12 -4.47 -4.16 22.82
CA VAL A 12 -4.56 -3.64 21.47
C VAL A 12 -3.15 -3.28 20.99
N THR A 13 -2.80 -3.72 19.80
CA THR A 13 -1.55 -3.31 19.13
C THR A 13 -1.90 -2.78 17.76
N VAL A 14 -1.49 -1.54 17.49
CA VAL A 14 -1.71 -0.88 16.21
C VAL A 14 -0.48 -1.08 15.35
N VAL A 15 -0.68 -1.58 14.13
CA VAL A 15 0.37 -1.75 13.12
C VAL A 15 0.04 -0.80 11.97
N ASP A 16 0.88 0.21 11.76
CA ASP A 16 0.83 1.02 10.55
C ASP A 16 1.43 0.23 9.40
N THR A 17 0.60 -0.13 8.42
CA THR A 17 0.97 -0.96 7.28
C THR A 17 1.76 -0.20 6.23
N MET A 18 1.76 1.14 6.24
CA MET A 18 2.42 1.96 5.21
C MET A 18 1.97 1.63 3.78
N SER A 19 0.76 1.10 3.63
CA SER A 19 0.23 0.51 2.40
C SER A 19 -1.29 0.64 2.31
N GLY A 20 -1.90 -0.05 1.34
CA GLY A 20 -3.36 -0.13 1.20
C GLY A 20 -3.78 -1.20 0.20
N SER A 21 -5.08 -1.48 0.14
CA SER A 21 -5.66 -2.50 -0.76
C SER A 21 -4.98 -3.87 -0.57
N CYS A 22 -4.45 -4.48 -1.64
CA CYS A 22 -3.81 -5.79 -1.58
C CYS A 22 -2.56 -5.83 -0.68
N GLY A 23 -1.82 -4.73 -0.54
CA GLY A 23 -0.64 -4.71 0.34
C GLY A 23 -1.03 -4.85 1.82
N GLU A 24 -2.12 -4.21 2.23
CA GLU A 24 -2.69 -4.38 3.56
C GLU A 24 -3.28 -5.78 3.75
N MET A 25 -3.99 -6.31 2.74
CA MET A 25 -4.54 -7.67 2.78
C MET A 25 -3.46 -8.72 3.04
N LEU A 26 -2.29 -8.62 2.40
CA LEU A 26 -1.18 -9.56 2.60
C LEU A 26 -0.72 -9.61 4.06
N LEU A 27 -0.67 -8.47 4.75
CA LEU A 27 -0.31 -8.41 6.17
C LEU A 27 -1.41 -9.02 7.04
N VAL A 28 -2.67 -8.77 6.72
CA VAL A 28 -3.82 -9.36 7.44
C VAL A 28 -3.85 -10.87 7.28
N GLU A 29 -3.64 -11.40 6.07
CA GLU A 29 -3.60 -12.84 5.80
C GLU A 29 -2.50 -13.53 6.60
N GLU A 30 -1.30 -12.95 6.62
CA GLU A 30 -0.19 -13.49 7.40
C GLU A 30 -0.49 -13.47 8.90
N ALA A 31 -1.06 -12.37 9.42
CA ALA A 31 -1.45 -12.26 10.82
C ALA A 31 -2.47 -13.34 11.21
N VAL A 32 -3.49 -13.56 10.36
CA VAL A 32 -4.51 -14.58 10.56
C VAL A 32 -3.90 -15.98 10.53
N ARG A 33 -2.98 -16.24 9.58
CA ARG A 33 -2.26 -17.52 9.47
C ARG A 33 -1.44 -17.79 10.72
N MET A 34 -0.67 -16.82 11.19
CA MET A 34 0.16 -16.96 12.40
C MET A 34 -0.68 -17.13 13.67
N ARG A 35 -1.79 -16.40 13.78
CA ARG A 35 -2.76 -16.61 14.87
C ARG A 35 -3.30 -18.04 14.87
N ALA A 36 -3.63 -18.59 13.70
CA ALA A 36 -4.11 -19.97 13.59
C ALA A 36 -3.07 -21.01 14.02
N LEU A 37 -1.77 -20.66 13.96
CA LEU A 37 -0.67 -21.47 14.47
C LEU A 37 -0.39 -21.27 15.97
N GLY A 38 -1.18 -20.45 16.66
CA GLY A 38 -1.02 -20.18 18.10
C GLY A 38 0.06 -19.16 18.44
N ALA A 39 0.54 -18.37 17.47
CA ALA A 39 1.52 -17.31 17.73
C ALA A 39 0.96 -16.23 18.67
N SER A 40 1.81 -15.72 19.56
CA SER A 40 1.47 -14.56 20.40
C SER A 40 1.43 -13.27 19.56
N VAL A 41 0.85 -12.20 20.12
CA VAL A 41 0.81 -10.88 19.46
C VAL A 41 2.20 -10.39 19.10
N SER A 42 3.18 -10.50 20.01
CA SER A 42 4.57 -10.08 19.73
C SER A 42 5.21 -10.91 18.61
N GLN A 43 4.92 -12.21 18.56
CA GLN A 43 5.39 -13.09 17.48
C GLN A 43 4.73 -12.81 16.14
N ILE A 44 3.52 -12.25 16.12
CA ILE A 44 2.84 -11.81 14.89
C ILE A 44 3.38 -10.48 14.41
N VAL A 45 3.53 -9.49 15.30
CA VAL A 45 3.92 -8.12 14.93
C VAL A 45 5.30 -8.07 14.28
N THR A 46 6.28 -8.80 14.82
CA THR A 46 7.66 -8.76 14.28
C THR A 46 7.73 -9.13 12.79
N PRO A 47 7.16 -10.27 12.33
CA PRO A 47 7.10 -10.58 10.89
C PRO A 47 6.30 -9.58 10.06
N LEU A 48 5.23 -8.99 10.58
CA LEU A 48 4.47 -7.98 9.85
C LEU A 48 5.30 -6.72 9.59
N GLU A 49 6.11 -6.29 10.56
CA GLU A 49 7.05 -5.19 10.41
C GLU A 49 8.13 -5.47 9.34
N GLU A 50 8.59 -6.72 9.23
CA GLU A 50 9.54 -7.13 8.17
C GLU A 50 8.88 -7.26 6.79
N LEU A 51 7.64 -7.75 6.73
CA LEU A 51 6.88 -7.89 5.49
C LEU A 51 6.49 -6.53 4.94
N LYS A 52 6.02 -5.61 5.79
CA LYS A 52 5.60 -4.28 5.35
C LYS A 52 6.75 -3.46 4.75
N ALA A 53 7.99 -3.68 5.22
CA ALA A 53 9.18 -3.01 4.69
C ALA A 53 9.56 -3.46 3.26
N ARG A 54 9.07 -4.63 2.83
CA ARG A 54 9.36 -5.23 1.52
C ARG A 54 8.24 -5.05 0.51
N GLN A 55 7.06 -4.63 0.95
CA GLN A 55 5.90 -4.52 0.07
C GLN A 55 6.02 -3.30 -0.86
N VAL A 56 5.56 -3.49 -2.09
CA VAL A 56 5.34 -2.42 -3.05
C VAL A 56 4.03 -2.73 -3.76
N VAL A 57 3.07 -1.81 -3.68
CA VAL A 57 1.83 -1.92 -4.44
C VAL A 57 1.96 -1.05 -5.67
N PHE A 58 1.76 -1.59 -6.87
CA PHE A 58 1.84 -0.83 -8.10
C PHE A 58 0.72 -1.24 -9.06
N GLY A 59 0.32 -0.31 -9.92
CA GLY A 59 -0.72 -0.59 -10.90
C GLY A 59 -1.11 0.62 -11.74
N PRO A 60 -1.79 0.37 -12.87
CA PRO A 60 -2.37 1.45 -13.67
C PRO A 60 -3.56 2.08 -12.93
N ALA A 61 -3.69 3.40 -13.02
CA ALA A 61 -4.87 4.12 -12.58
C ALA A 61 -5.65 4.66 -13.78
N ASP A 62 -6.98 4.60 -13.72
CA ASP A 62 -7.85 5.13 -14.78
C ASP A 62 -7.89 6.66 -14.76
N ASP A 63 -7.96 7.25 -13.57
CA ASP A 63 -7.78 8.68 -13.34
C ASP A 63 -7.04 8.94 -12.03
N LEU A 64 -6.51 10.16 -11.88
CA LEU A 64 -5.77 10.59 -10.69
C LEU A 64 -6.54 11.63 -9.86
N LYS A 65 -7.79 11.93 -10.22
CA LYS A 65 -8.53 13.08 -9.68
C LYS A 65 -8.75 12.92 -8.18
N CYS A 66 -9.19 11.74 -7.74
CA CYS A 66 -9.44 11.45 -6.34
C CYS A 66 -8.17 11.53 -5.48
N LEU A 67 -7.03 11.07 -6.01
CA LEU A 67 -5.75 11.12 -5.31
C LEU A 67 -5.24 12.56 -5.14
N VAL A 68 -5.38 13.39 -6.19
CA VAL A 68 -4.99 14.80 -6.15
C VAL A 68 -5.92 15.63 -5.25
N MET A 69 -7.24 15.51 -5.44
CA MET A 69 -8.23 16.23 -4.62
C MET A 69 -8.15 15.80 -3.14
N GLY A 70 -7.82 14.54 -2.89
CA GLY A 70 -7.56 14.05 -1.55
C GLY A 70 -6.23 14.51 -0.96
N GLY A 71 -5.29 15.04 -1.74
CA GLY A 71 -3.95 15.40 -1.27
C GLY A 71 -3.00 14.21 -1.07
N ARG A 72 -3.37 13.01 -1.54
CA ARG A 72 -2.54 11.79 -1.47
C ARG A 72 -1.58 11.67 -2.67
N LEU A 73 -1.72 12.55 -3.64
CA LEU A 73 -0.81 12.69 -4.78
C LEU A 73 -0.57 14.17 -5.07
N ASN A 74 0.70 14.53 -5.34
CA ASN A 74 1.07 15.90 -5.67
C ASN A 74 0.33 16.39 -6.95
N PRO A 75 -0.37 17.55 -6.92
CA PRO A 75 -1.10 18.09 -8.07
C PRO A 75 -0.24 18.29 -9.33
N LEU A 76 1.07 18.53 -9.19
CA LEU A 76 2.01 18.65 -10.32
C LEU A 76 2.14 17.33 -11.10
N ILE A 77 2.03 16.20 -10.41
CA ILE A 77 2.09 14.85 -11.00
C ILE A 77 0.75 14.50 -11.69
N GLY A 78 -0.37 14.98 -11.13
CA GLY A 78 -1.73 14.71 -11.63
C GLY A 78 -2.07 15.30 -13.00
N LYS A 79 -1.37 16.35 -13.45
CA LYS A 79 -1.63 17.02 -14.74
C LYS A 79 -1.17 16.21 -15.97
N VAL A 80 -0.35 15.17 -15.79
CA VAL A 80 0.23 14.39 -16.90
C VAL A 80 -0.73 13.31 -17.44
N GLY A 81 -1.90 13.10 -16.84
CA GLY A 81 -2.85 12.04 -17.24
C GLY A 81 -3.95 12.44 -18.24
N GLY A 82 -4.01 13.71 -18.67
CA GLY A 82 -5.13 14.22 -19.48
C GLY A 82 -5.02 14.00 -20.99
N ALA A 83 -3.85 13.62 -21.51
CA ALA A 83 -3.61 13.53 -22.95
C ALA A 83 -3.55 12.07 -23.43
N LEU A 84 -4.55 11.67 -24.22
CA LEU A 84 -4.57 10.47 -25.07
C LEU A 84 -4.40 9.10 -24.36
N ASN A 85 -5.47 8.55 -23.75
CA ASN A 85 -5.67 7.12 -23.48
C ASN A 85 -4.52 6.33 -22.78
N ILE A 86 -3.57 7.03 -22.17
CA ILE A 86 -2.40 6.46 -21.51
C ILE A 86 -2.67 6.44 -20.00
N LYS A 87 -2.67 5.23 -19.43
CA LYS A 87 -2.88 5.04 -17.99
C LYS A 87 -1.57 5.28 -17.24
N PRO A 88 -1.49 6.27 -16.34
CA PRO A 88 -0.32 6.41 -15.48
C PRO A 88 -0.20 5.18 -14.57
N THR A 89 1.03 4.71 -14.37
CA THR A 89 1.32 3.68 -13.38
C THR A 89 1.74 4.34 -12.08
N LEU A 90 1.06 3.97 -11.01
CA LEU A 90 1.35 4.43 -9.66
C LEU A 90 2.09 3.35 -8.88
N MET A 91 2.88 3.79 -7.91
CA MET A 91 3.53 2.97 -6.91
C MET A 91 3.18 3.54 -5.53
N LEU A 92 2.81 2.66 -4.61
CA LEU A 92 2.71 2.93 -3.19
C LEU A 92 3.85 2.19 -2.49
N LYS A 93 4.75 2.97 -1.90
CA LYS A 93 5.90 2.48 -1.15
C LYS A 93 6.13 3.37 0.05
N ASN A 94 6.37 2.77 1.21
CA ASN A 94 6.60 3.48 2.47
C ASN A 94 5.51 4.54 2.77
N GLY A 95 4.24 4.21 2.51
CA GLY A 95 3.11 5.10 2.78
C GLY A 95 2.94 6.27 1.79
N ILE A 96 3.81 6.39 0.77
CA ILE A 96 3.77 7.48 -0.21
C ILE A 96 3.36 6.93 -1.58
N ILE A 97 2.43 7.64 -2.22
CA ILE A 97 2.01 7.35 -3.60
C ILE A 97 2.84 8.20 -4.55
N GLU A 98 3.62 7.54 -5.38
CA GLU A 98 4.46 8.14 -6.41
C GLU A 98 4.06 7.63 -7.81
N LYS A 99 4.47 8.38 -8.83
CA LYS A 99 4.28 7.99 -10.23
C LYS A 99 5.53 7.29 -10.71
N GLU A 100 5.41 6.01 -11.07
CA GLU A 100 6.54 5.20 -11.55
C GLU A 100 6.71 5.32 -13.07
N GLY A 101 5.62 5.53 -13.83
CA GLY A 101 5.71 5.53 -15.30
C GLY A 101 4.44 5.93 -16.04
N VAL A 102 4.56 6.01 -17.37
CA VAL A 102 3.51 6.39 -18.31
C VAL A 102 3.61 5.44 -19.51
N GLY A 103 2.56 4.66 -19.79
CA GLY A 103 2.55 3.75 -20.93
C GLY A 103 1.17 3.13 -21.19
N PRO A 104 0.95 2.51 -22.36
CA PRO A 104 -0.25 1.72 -22.61
C PRO A 104 -0.33 0.59 -21.56
N GLY A 105 -1.53 0.33 -21.02
CA GLY A 105 -1.73 -0.49 -19.81
C GLY A 105 -1.23 -1.96 -19.84
N LEU A 106 -0.61 -2.41 -20.94
CA LEU A 106 -0.11 -3.77 -21.16
C LEU A 106 1.43 -3.87 -21.23
N THR A 107 2.19 -2.77 -21.34
CA THR A 107 3.66 -2.80 -21.53
C THR A 107 4.45 -2.81 -20.21
N LEU A 108 3.82 -3.14 -19.08
CA LEU A 108 4.40 -3.07 -17.73
C LEU A 108 5.23 -4.31 -17.34
N MET A 109 4.95 -5.48 -17.92
CA MET A 109 5.62 -6.74 -17.53
C MET A 109 7.11 -6.79 -17.90
N SER A 110 7.56 -6.00 -18.90
CA SER A 110 8.97 -5.93 -19.28
C SER A 110 9.80 -5.05 -18.35
N TRP A 111 9.16 -4.21 -17.51
CA TRP A 111 9.84 -3.29 -16.59
C TRP A 111 10.01 -3.90 -15.18
N VAL A 112 9.05 -4.71 -14.73
CA VAL A 112 9.11 -5.46 -13.46
C VAL A 112 10.26 -6.49 -13.44
N LYS A 113 10.71 -6.98 -14.60
CA LYS A 113 11.81 -7.95 -14.70
C LYS A 113 13.21 -7.34 -14.64
N THR A 114 13.33 -6.02 -14.60
CA THR A 114 14.62 -5.31 -14.82
C THR A 114 15.14 -4.59 -13.57
N LYS A 115 14.48 -4.76 -12.43
CA LYS A 115 14.98 -4.33 -11.11
C LYS A 115 14.92 -5.45 -10.11
#